data_AF-A0A8J7DB79-F1
#
_entry.id   AF-A0A8J7DB79-F1
#
_cell.length_a   1.000
_cell.length_b   1.000
_cell.length_c   1.000
_cell.angle_alpha   90.00
_cell.angle_beta   90.00
_cell.angle_gamma   90.00
#
_symmetry.space_group_name_H-M   'P 1'
#
loop_
_entity.id
_entity.type
_entity.pdbx_description
1 polymer ?
#
loop_
_entity_poly.entity_id
_entity_poly.type
_entity_poly.pdbx_seq_one_letter_code
_entity_poly.pdbx_strand_id
1 'polypeptide(L)' 'MNRREIEEFLISRASQNATFRQALILNPKQAMAQVGIIQPAHITIYVLEETATTLYIVLPYRP' A
#
# COMPACT_ATOMS: atom_id res chain seq x y z
N MET A 1 -10.66 -0.32 -10.10
CA MET A 1 -10.37 0.69 -9.07
C MET A 1 -9.26 1.59 -9.58
N ASN A 2 -9.37 2.89 -9.37
CA ASN A 2 -8.27 3.83 -9.59
C ASN A 2 -7.25 3.75 -8.44
N ARG A 3 -6.11 4.42 -8.60
CA ARG A 3 -5.03 4.42 -7.60
C ARG A 3 -5.51 4.83 -6.20
N ARG A 4 -6.27 5.92 -6.11
CA ARG A 4 -6.75 6.47 -4.84
C ARG A 4 -7.69 5.50 -4.12
N GLU A 5 -8.61 4.89 -4.85
CA GLU A 5 -9.53 3.88 -4.29
C GLU A 5 -8.78 2.67 -3.73
N ILE A 6 -7.70 2.23 -4.40
CA ILE A 6 -6.85 1.14 -3.92
C ILE A 6 -6.14 1.56 -2.63
N GLU A 7 -5.55 2.75 -2.60
CA GLU A 7 -4.84 3.27 -1.42
C GLU A 7 -5.79 3.37 -0.21
N GLU A 8 -6.97 3.98 -0.38
CA GLU A 8 -7.99 4.11 0.68
C GLU A 8 -8.43 2.75 1.23
N PHE A 9 -8.66 1.76 0.35
CA PHE A 9 -9.02 0.40 0.76
C PHE A 9 -7.91 -0.28 1.57
N LEU A 10 -6.66 -0.21 1.11
CA LEU A 10 -5.52 -0.82 1.79
C LEU A 10 -5.26 -0.18 3.15
N ILE A 11 -5.34 1.15 3.24
CA ILE A 11 -5.21 1.91 4.49
C ILE A 11 -6.29 1.47 5.48
N SER A 12 -7.56 1.46 5.06
CA SER A 12 -8.68 1.06 5.93
C SER A 12 -8.51 -0.36 6.48
N ARG A 13 -8.06 -1.29 5.63
CA ARG A 13 -7.84 -2.68 6.02
C ARG A 13 -6.62 -2.85 6.95
N ALA A 14 -5.52 -2.16 6.68
CA ALA A 14 -4.33 -2.17 7.52
C ALA A 14 -4.58 -1.57 8.92
N SER A 15 -5.45 -0.56 9.02
CA SER A 15 -5.86 0.03 10.30
C SER A 15 -6.67 -0.93 11.18
N GLN A 16 -7.43 -1.84 10.57
CA GLN A 16 -8.28 -2.81 11.27
C GLN A 16 -7.58 -4.16 11.52
N ASN A 17 -6.47 -4.43 10.83
CA ASN A 17 -5.78 -5.72 10.87
C ASN A 17 -4.26 -5.53 10.90
N ALA A 18 -3.69 -5.62 12.11
CA ALA A 18 -2.24 -5.45 12.33
C ALA A 18 -1.39 -6.48 11.58
N THR A 19 -1.85 -7.73 11.45
CA THR A 19 -1.15 -8.76 10.68
C THR A 19 -1.09 -8.41 9.20
N PHE A 20 -2.21 -7.92 8.64
CA PHE A 20 -2.26 -7.44 7.26
C PHE A 20 -1.36 -6.22 7.07
N ARG A 21 -1.36 -5.25 8.00
CA ARG A 21 -0.45 -4.09 7.98
C ARG A 21 1.01 -4.53 7.89
N GLN A 22 1.43 -5.44 8.77
CA GLN A 22 2.80 -5.94 8.77
C GLN A 22 3.14 -6.67 7.47
N ALA A 23 2.23 -7.50 6.95
CA ALA A 23 2.42 -8.18 5.68
C ALA A 23 2.51 -7.20 4.50
N LEU A 24 1.69 -6.14 4.50
CA LEU A 24 1.66 -5.11 3.47
C LEU A 24 2.97 -4.32 3.43
N ILE A 25 3.60 -4.06 4.59
CA ILE A 25 4.92 -3.41 4.67
C ILE A 25 6.04 -4.35 4.19
N LEU A 26 6.02 -5.62 4.61
CA LEU A 26 7.09 -6.57 4.30
C LEU A 26 7.05 -7.11 2.86
N ASN A 27 5.86 -7.42 2.35
CA ASN A 27 5.66 -7.94 1.00
C ASN A 27 4.37 -7.39 0.37
N PRO A 28 4.41 -6.12 -0.11
CA PRO A 28 3.22 -5.43 -0.59
C PRO A 28 2.44 -6.19 -1.67
N LYS A 29 3.14 -6.72 -2.68
CA LYS A 29 2.51 -7.43 -3.79
C LYS A 29 1.75 -8.67 -3.34
N GLN A 30 2.35 -9.45 -2.43
CA GLN A 30 1.71 -10.65 -1.90
C GLN A 30 0.50 -10.30 -1.03
N ALA A 31 0.63 -9.31 -0.15
CA ALA A 31 -0.48 -8.86 0.70
C ALA A 31 -1.65 -8.30 -0.12
N MET A 32 -1.37 -7.49 -1.14
CA MET A 32 -2.39 -6.98 -2.06
C MET A 32 -3.09 -8.10 -2.84
N ALA A 33 -2.35 -9.13 -3.26
CA ALA A 33 -2.93 -10.29 -3.96
C ALA A 33 -3.89 -11.09 -3.06
N GLN A 34 -3.63 -11.19 -1.75
CA GLN A 34 -4.53 -11.86 -0.79
C GLN A 34 -5.92 -11.19 -0.70
N VAL A 35 -6.02 -9.93 -1.09
CA VAL A 35 -7.27 -9.14 -1.11
C VAL A 35 -7.78 -8.90 -2.53
N GLY A 36 -7.29 -9.66 -3.51
CA GLY A 36 -7.75 -9.64 -4.90
C GLY A 36 -7.16 -8.53 -5.76
N ILE A 37 -6.16 -7.79 -5.27
CA ILE A 37 -5.50 -6.71 -6.04
C ILE A 37 -4.19 -7.24 -6.60
N ILE A 38 -4.17 -7.53 -7.90
CA ILE A 38 -2.98 -8.03 -8.60
C ILE A 38 -2.30 -6.89 -9.34
N GLN A 39 -1.02 -6.69 -9.07
CA GLN A 39 -0.21 -5.62 -9.67
C GLN A 39 0.71 -6.20 -10.75
N PRO A 40 1.00 -5.47 -11.84
CA PRO A 40 1.90 -5.94 -12.87
C PRO A 40 3.30 -6.27 -12.33
N ALA A 41 3.93 -7.31 -12.86
CA ALA A 41 5.21 -7.81 -12.35
C ALA A 41 6.33 -6.76 -12.35
N HIS A 42 6.36 -5.89 -13.37
CA HIS A 42 7.38 -4.85 -13.56
C HIS A 42 7.21 -3.63 -12.65
N ILE A 43 6.09 -3.48 -11.96
CA ILE A 43 5.86 -2.36 -11.04
C ILE A 43 6.48 -2.68 -9.69
N THR A 44 7.36 -1.81 -9.19
CA THR A 44 7.85 -1.91 -7.81
C THR A 44 6.95 -1.10 -6.89
N ILE A 45 6.61 -1.66 -5.73
CA ILE A 45 5.71 -1.04 -4.76
C ILE A 45 6.47 -0.89 -3.45
N TYR A 46 6.47 0.34 -2.92
CA TYR A 46 6.95 0.65 -1.59
C TYR A 46 5.76 1.02 -0.72
N VAL A 47 5.67 0.40 0.46
CA VAL A 47 4.70 0.76 1.49
C VAL A 47 5.49 1.31 2.65
N LEU A 48 5.24 2.57 2.97
CA LEU A 48 5.93 3.30 4.02
C LEU A 48 4.93 3.68 5.10
N GLU A 49 5.34 3.54 6.34
CA GLU A 49 4.54 3.90 7.50
C GLU A 49 5.07 5.21 8.08
N GLU A 50 4.21 6.21 8.13
CA GLU A 50 4.49 7.47 8.82
C GLU A 50 4.58 7.27 10.33
N THR A 51 5.36 8.12 10.97
CA THR A 51 5.46 8.18 12.44
C THR A 51 5.18 9.60 12.90
N ALA A 52 5.11 9.82 14.22
CA ALA A 52 4.90 11.16 14.77
C ALA A 52 5.93 12.21 14.32
N THR A 53 7.07 11.79 13.76
CA THR A 53 8.15 12.68 13.31
C THR A 53 8.56 12.45 11.85
N THR A 54 7.83 11.62 11.10
CA THR A 54 8.19 11.26 9.71
C THR A 54 6.97 11.38 8.80
N LEU A 55 7.07 12.23 7.78
CA LEU A 55 6.09 12.44 6.73
C LEU A 55 6.67 12.01 5.38
N TYR A 56 5.88 11.31 4.56
CA TYR A 56 6.29 10.96 3.19
C TYR A 56 5.47 11.73 2.16
N ILE A 57 6.16 12.36 1.19
CA ILE A 57 5.54 13.08 0.08
C ILE A 57 5.87 12.34 -1.22
N VAL A 58 4.84 11.95 -1.96
CA VAL A 58 4.98 11.21 -3.23
C VAL A 58 4.56 12.09 -4.38
N LEU A 59 5.48 12.31 -5.32
CA LEU A 59 5.19 13.02 -6.56
C LEU A 59 4.69 12.05 -7.64
N PRO A 60 3.68 12.44 -8.45
CA PRO A 60 3.18 11.59 -9.52
C PRO A 60 4.19 11.52 -10.69
N TYR A 61 4.23 10.38 -11.39
CA TYR A 61 5.10 10.20 -12.56
C TYR A 61 4.75 11.16 -13.70
N ARG A 62 3.47 11.52 -13.82
CA ARG A 62 2.99 12.53 -14.76
C ARG A 62 2.28 13.65 -13.99
N PRO A 63 2.42 14.92 -14.43
CA PRO A 63 1.74 16.05 -13.82
C PRO A 63 0.23 15.87 -13.76
#